data_AF-A0A7S3CF71-F1
#
_entry.id   AF-A0A7S3CF71-F1
#
_cell.length_a   1.000
_cell.length_b   1.000
_cell.length_c   1.000
_cell.angle_alpha   90.00
_cell.angle_beta   90.00
_cell.angle_gamma   90.00
#
_symmetry.space_group_name_H-M   'P 1'
#
loop_
_entity.id
_entity.type
_entity.pdbx_description
1 polymer ?
#
loop_
_entity_poly.entity_id
_entity_poly.type
_entity_poly.pdbx_seq_one_letter_code
_entity_poly.pdbx_strand_id
1 'polypeptide(L)'
;VENENERRERATMATCCGIIVFTVWELIAIVAGLIALATNAWIVPQTPGTACILGVQGAGLWTVCTGKGTAVTNCQEVLGNETGTNSTGEQILGQLEEIPDAIQSPSSWIFTSNDECTPISDQAAVKNYYSALPVGATDAKDYWLFIQSTRGLVACFCGIGFATILALASHRPGRPGAAGCSHFLKSLQVSAGICAIGVFIGMLSGLSSSQDFVWNEFGASLESGWSNVANMWGWSWWVFVGAVAWAILGWVVMCITF
;
A
#
# COMPACT_ATOMS: atom_id res chain seq x y z
N VAL A 1 -6.63 56.22 4.56
CA VAL A 1 -5.92 55.50 5.63
C VAL A 1 -6.83 54.46 6.28
N GLU A 2 -8.04 54.82 6.72
CA GLU A 2 -9.02 53.88 7.32
C GLU A 2 -9.42 52.72 6.36
N ASN A 3 -9.63 53.03 5.09
CA ASN A 3 -9.93 52.04 4.02
C ASN A 3 -8.78 51.07 3.66
N GLU A 4 -7.56 51.32 4.13
CA GLU A 4 -6.37 50.53 3.80
C GLU A 4 -6.06 49.53 4.92
N ASN A 5 -6.31 49.91 6.18
CA ASN A 5 -6.26 49.00 7.32
C ASN A 5 -7.34 47.92 7.23
N GLU A 6 -8.59 48.27 6.90
CA GLU A 6 -9.64 47.26 6.71
C GLU A 6 -9.34 46.30 5.55
N ARG A 7 -8.70 46.79 4.47
CA ARG A 7 -8.26 45.92 3.36
C ARG A 7 -7.16 44.96 3.80
N ARG A 8 -6.20 45.42 4.62
CA ARG A 8 -5.14 44.58 5.18
C ARG A 8 -5.70 43.54 6.16
N GLU A 9 -6.64 43.90 7.01
CA GLU A 9 -7.27 42.96 7.95
C GLU A 9 -8.09 41.90 7.21
N ARG A 10 -8.88 42.28 6.21
CA ARG A 10 -9.63 41.32 5.36
C ARG A 10 -8.70 40.39 4.59
N ALA A 11 -7.61 40.92 4.03
CA ALA A 11 -6.60 40.10 3.34
C ALA A 11 -5.91 39.13 4.30
N THR A 12 -5.56 39.58 5.50
CA THR A 12 -4.92 38.74 6.53
C THR A 12 -5.86 37.61 6.99
N MET A 13 -7.13 37.92 7.26
CA MET A 13 -8.13 36.91 7.63
C MET A 13 -8.38 35.90 6.51
N ALA A 14 -8.48 36.34 5.25
CA ALA A 14 -8.63 35.45 4.11
C ALA A 14 -7.43 34.48 3.97
N THR A 15 -6.21 34.96 4.16
CA THR A 15 -5.00 34.12 4.14
C THR A 15 -4.99 33.13 5.31
N CYS A 16 -5.36 33.54 6.53
CA CYS A 16 -5.44 32.65 7.68
C CYS A 16 -6.49 31.53 7.49
N CYS A 17 -7.68 31.87 7.01
CA CYS A 17 -8.72 30.88 6.70
C CYS A 17 -8.25 29.90 5.61
N GLY A 18 -7.58 30.40 4.56
CA GLY A 18 -6.97 29.57 3.52
C GLY A 18 -5.96 28.57 4.09
N ILE A 19 -5.01 29.02 4.91
CA ILE A 19 -3.99 28.16 5.52
C ILE A 19 -4.63 27.06 6.38
N ILE A 20 -5.66 27.39 7.18
CA ILE A 20 -6.35 26.40 8.03
C ILE A 20 -7.03 25.34 7.17
N VAL A 21 -7.78 25.74 6.14
CA VAL A 21 -8.48 24.81 5.25
C VAL A 21 -7.48 23.89 4.54
N PHE A 22 -6.38 24.44 4.02
CA PHE A 22 -5.32 23.65 3.39
C PHE A 22 -4.60 22.72 4.37
N THR A 23 -4.40 23.16 5.61
CA THR A 23 -3.80 22.31 6.65
C THR A 23 -4.69 21.11 6.95
N VAL A 24 -6.00 21.32 7.09
CA VAL A 24 -6.96 20.23 7.30
C VAL A 24 -7.01 19.31 6.07
N TRP A 25 -7.02 19.88 4.87
CA TRP A 25 -6.97 19.13 3.62
C TRP A 25 -5.74 18.21 3.56
N GLU A 26 -4.58 18.75 3.95
CA GLU A 26 -3.31 18.02 3.94
C GLU A 26 -3.26 16.93 5.00
N LEU A 27 -3.78 17.22 6.20
CA LEU A 27 -3.86 16.25 7.29
C LEU A 27 -4.67 15.02 6.90
N ILE A 28 -5.74 15.16 6.11
CA ILE A 28 -6.52 14.02 5.60
C ILE A 28 -5.64 13.10 4.74
N ALA A 29 -4.84 13.66 3.81
CA ALA A 29 -3.93 12.87 2.99
C ALA A 29 -2.84 12.18 3.83
N ILE A 30 -2.26 12.88 4.80
CA ILE A 30 -1.22 12.33 5.69
C ILE A 30 -1.80 11.19 6.52
N VAL A 31 -2.96 11.38 7.16
CA VAL A 31 -3.60 10.36 8.00
C VAL A 31 -3.97 9.14 7.18
N ALA A 32 -4.55 9.32 6.00
CA ALA A 32 -4.83 8.20 5.08
C ALA A 32 -3.55 7.46 4.65
N GLY A 33 -2.48 8.20 4.35
CA GLY A 33 -1.17 7.63 4.03
C GLY A 33 -0.55 6.84 5.19
N LEU A 34 -0.66 7.34 6.43
CA LEU A 34 -0.18 6.66 7.63
C LEU A 34 -1.00 5.41 7.97
N ILE A 35 -2.33 5.48 7.81
CA ILE A 35 -3.21 4.32 7.97
C ILE A 35 -2.77 3.24 6.98
N ALA A 36 -2.70 3.58 5.69
CA ALA A 36 -2.24 2.64 4.68
C ALA A 36 -0.85 2.10 5.02
N LEU A 37 0.10 2.95 5.41
CA LEU A 37 1.45 2.54 5.79
C LEU A 37 1.45 1.49 6.90
N ALA A 38 0.65 1.69 7.96
CA ALA A 38 0.66 0.84 9.16
C ALA A 38 -0.13 -0.48 9.00
N THR A 39 -1.08 -0.52 8.07
CA THR A 39 -2.00 -1.66 7.92
C THR A 39 -1.43 -2.84 7.14
N ASN A 40 -1.95 -4.02 7.47
CA ASN A 40 -1.64 -5.33 6.89
C ASN A 40 -2.48 -5.69 5.64
N ALA A 41 -3.26 -4.75 5.10
CA ALA A 41 -4.25 -5.04 4.06
C ALA A 41 -3.94 -4.30 2.75
N TRP A 42 -2.69 -4.41 2.30
CA TRP A 42 -2.28 -3.99 0.94
C TRP A 42 -2.59 -5.08 -0.09
N ILE A 43 -2.34 -6.33 0.30
CA ILE A 43 -2.71 -7.53 -0.43
C ILE A 43 -3.75 -8.25 0.42
N VAL A 44 -4.96 -8.44 -0.12
CA VAL A 44 -6.02 -9.24 0.50
C VAL A 44 -6.60 -10.11 -0.61
N PRO A 45 -6.32 -11.43 -0.58
CA PRO A 45 -6.86 -12.34 -1.59
C PRO A 45 -8.39 -12.38 -1.51
N GLN A 46 -9.05 -12.11 -2.63
CA GLN A 46 -10.52 -12.07 -2.71
C GLN A 46 -11.14 -13.44 -3.02
N THR A 47 -10.33 -14.42 -3.41
CA THR A 47 -10.77 -15.78 -3.72
C THR A 47 -10.04 -16.80 -2.83
N PRO A 48 -10.69 -17.92 -2.48
CA PRO A 48 -10.05 -19.01 -1.74
C PRO A 48 -8.80 -19.57 -2.44
N GLY A 49 -8.85 -19.70 -3.77
CA GLY A 49 -7.71 -20.15 -4.57
C GLY A 49 -6.49 -19.22 -4.49
N THR A 50 -6.70 -17.91 -4.63
CA THR A 50 -5.62 -16.91 -4.51
C THR A 50 -5.10 -16.82 -3.07
N ALA A 51 -5.97 -17.01 -2.06
CA ALA A 51 -5.56 -17.07 -0.66
C ALA A 51 -4.66 -18.28 -0.37
N CYS A 52 -4.97 -19.42 -0.96
CA CYS A 52 -4.16 -20.63 -0.88
C CYS A 52 -2.78 -20.44 -1.50
N ILE A 53 -2.72 -19.91 -2.71
CA ILE A 53 -1.45 -19.72 -3.43
C ILE A 53 -0.55 -18.71 -2.71
N LEU A 54 -1.12 -17.59 -2.24
CA LEU A 54 -0.33 -16.58 -1.52
C LEU A 54 -0.03 -16.96 -0.07
N GLY A 55 -0.66 -18.00 0.49
CA GLY A 55 -0.43 -18.46 1.87
C GLY A 55 -0.79 -17.42 2.95
N VAL A 56 -1.58 -16.40 2.61
CA VAL A 56 -1.90 -15.27 3.51
C VAL A 56 -3.38 -14.91 3.43
N GLN A 57 -3.93 -14.39 4.53
CA GLN A 57 -5.23 -13.71 4.53
C GLN A 57 -5.07 -12.21 4.28
N GLY A 58 -3.90 -11.66 4.62
CA GLY A 58 -3.55 -10.27 4.37
C GLY A 58 -2.05 -10.05 4.47
N ALA A 59 -1.50 -9.27 3.55
CA ALA A 59 -0.12 -8.80 3.63
C ALA A 59 -0.09 -7.27 3.48
N GLY A 60 0.59 -6.60 4.40
CA GLY A 60 0.83 -5.17 4.33
C GLY A 60 2.31 -4.87 4.24
N LEU A 61 2.62 -3.58 4.33
CA LEU A 61 3.99 -3.16 4.17
C LEU A 61 4.88 -3.67 5.29
N TRP A 62 4.44 -3.67 6.55
CA TRP A 62 5.29 -4.03 7.71
C TRP A 62 5.01 -5.38 8.34
N THR A 63 3.87 -5.99 8.03
CA THR A 63 3.36 -7.20 8.66
C THR A 63 2.69 -8.10 7.64
N VAL A 64 2.77 -9.40 7.86
CA VAL A 64 2.12 -10.42 7.05
C VAL A 64 1.27 -11.29 7.96
N CYS A 65 0.02 -11.53 7.58
CA CYS A 65 -0.92 -12.34 8.35
C CYS A 65 -1.16 -13.66 7.65
N THR A 66 -0.56 -14.70 8.24
CA THR A 66 -0.67 -16.07 7.77
C THR A 66 -2.00 -16.65 8.23
N GLY A 67 -2.76 -17.15 7.27
CA GLY A 67 -4.13 -17.56 7.48
C GLY A 67 -4.29 -18.99 7.95
N LYS A 68 -3.65 -19.37 9.05
CA LYS A 68 -3.74 -20.75 9.60
C LYS A 68 -5.16 -21.20 9.96
N GLY A 69 -6.14 -20.29 10.04
CA GLY A 69 -7.52 -20.63 10.37
C GLY A 69 -8.39 -21.14 9.22
N THR A 70 -8.17 -20.68 7.98
CA THR A 70 -9.10 -20.93 6.85
C THR A 70 -8.46 -21.03 5.47
N ALA A 71 -7.29 -20.44 5.23
CA ALA A 71 -6.62 -20.59 3.94
C ALA A 71 -6.03 -22.00 3.83
N VAL A 72 -5.22 -22.42 4.81
CA VAL A 72 -4.41 -23.65 4.72
C VAL A 72 -5.20 -24.93 5.02
N THR A 73 -6.16 -24.89 5.93
CA THR A 73 -6.84 -26.09 6.46
C THR A 73 -7.65 -26.87 5.43
N ASN A 74 -8.03 -26.24 4.30
CA ASN A 74 -8.76 -26.87 3.21
C ASN A 74 -8.19 -26.55 1.82
N CYS A 75 -6.93 -26.08 1.70
CA CYS A 75 -6.37 -25.76 0.38
C CYS A 75 -6.45 -26.94 -0.59
N GLN A 76 -6.20 -28.17 -0.11
CA GLN A 76 -6.29 -29.36 -0.95
C GLN A 76 -7.72 -29.65 -1.43
N GLU A 77 -8.73 -29.34 -0.61
CA GLU A 77 -10.14 -29.48 -0.99
C GLU A 77 -10.56 -28.36 -1.96
N VAL A 78 -10.17 -27.10 -1.69
CA VAL A 78 -10.47 -25.95 -2.55
C VAL A 78 -9.81 -26.10 -3.93
N LEU A 79 -8.52 -26.46 -3.96
CA LEU A 79 -7.79 -26.69 -5.19
C LEU A 79 -8.30 -27.94 -5.91
N GLY A 80 -8.56 -29.05 -5.19
CA GLY A 80 -9.07 -30.30 -5.77
C GLY A 80 -10.50 -30.20 -6.34
N ASN A 81 -11.35 -29.35 -5.75
CA ASN A 81 -12.71 -29.12 -6.24
C ASN A 81 -12.73 -28.16 -7.46
N GLU A 82 -11.74 -27.28 -7.60
CA GLU A 82 -11.58 -26.41 -8.77
C GLU A 82 -10.84 -27.08 -9.95
N THR A 83 -9.89 -28.00 -9.69
CA THR A 83 -9.12 -28.70 -10.73
C THR A 83 -9.77 -30.01 -11.21
N GLY A 84 -10.69 -30.59 -10.43
CA GLY A 84 -11.33 -31.88 -10.74
C GLY A 84 -10.39 -33.09 -10.65
N THR A 85 -9.16 -32.94 -10.14
CA THR A 85 -8.13 -33.99 -10.08
C THR A 85 -7.33 -33.94 -8.78
N ASN A 86 -7.39 -35.02 -7.99
CA ASN A 86 -6.71 -35.14 -6.68
C ASN A 86 -5.18 -35.10 -6.75
N SER A 87 -4.57 -35.51 -7.86
CA SER A 87 -3.10 -35.56 -8.04
C SER A 87 -2.45 -34.17 -8.11
N THR A 88 -3.19 -33.18 -8.60
CA THR A 88 -2.70 -31.81 -8.74
C THR A 88 -2.69 -31.10 -7.38
N GLY A 89 -3.66 -31.39 -6.50
CA GLY A 89 -3.68 -30.89 -5.13
C GLY A 89 -2.49 -31.35 -4.27
N GLU A 90 -1.99 -32.57 -4.51
CA GLU A 90 -0.81 -33.11 -3.82
C GLU A 90 0.51 -32.46 -4.28
N GLN A 91 0.64 -32.14 -5.58
CA GLN A 91 1.81 -31.38 -6.08
C GLN A 91 1.86 -29.95 -5.54
N ILE A 92 0.71 -29.31 -5.34
CA ILE A 92 0.62 -27.96 -4.77
C ILE A 92 1.05 -27.95 -3.30
N LEU A 93 0.63 -28.95 -2.51
CA LEU A 93 1.07 -29.11 -1.14
C LEU A 93 2.58 -29.33 -1.04
N GLY A 94 3.16 -30.13 -1.93
CA GLY A 94 4.62 -30.32 -1.98
C GLY A 94 5.39 -29.03 -2.26
N GLN A 95 4.83 -28.10 -3.04
CA GLN A 95 5.43 -26.78 -3.29
C GLN A 95 5.13 -25.77 -2.17
N LEU A 96 4.00 -25.89 -1.47
CA LEU A 96 3.66 -25.05 -0.31
C LEU A 96 4.42 -25.46 0.96
N GLU A 97 4.70 -26.75 1.16
CA GLU A 97 5.51 -27.27 2.28
C GLU A 97 7.00 -26.85 2.20
N GLU A 98 7.46 -26.39 1.04
CA GLU A 98 8.79 -25.76 0.88
C GLU A 98 8.84 -24.30 1.35
N ILE A 99 7.70 -23.68 1.66
CA ILE A 99 7.64 -22.36 2.29
C ILE A 99 8.02 -22.54 3.76
N PRO A 100 9.12 -21.93 4.24
CA PRO A 100 9.69 -22.27 5.54
C PRO A 100 8.71 -22.04 6.71
N ASP A 101 8.63 -23.02 7.61
CA ASP A 101 7.92 -23.04 8.91
C ASP A 101 8.25 -21.87 9.87
N ALA A 102 9.06 -20.90 9.45
CA ALA A 102 9.62 -19.83 10.25
C ALA A 102 8.61 -18.76 10.72
N ILE A 103 7.31 -18.91 10.45
CA ILE A 103 6.27 -17.99 10.87
C ILE A 103 5.44 -18.63 11.98
N GLN A 104 6.08 -18.87 13.13
CA GLN A 104 5.42 -19.37 14.35
C GLN A 104 5.86 -18.58 15.59
N SER A 105 5.57 -17.27 15.64
CA SER A 105 5.35 -16.62 16.94
C SER A 105 4.54 -15.33 16.78
N PRO A 106 3.44 -15.16 17.54
CA PRO A 106 2.58 -13.99 17.43
C PRO A 106 3.12 -12.83 18.28
N SER A 107 3.09 -11.61 17.75
CA SER A 107 2.74 -10.47 18.60
C SER A 107 1.93 -9.44 17.82
N SER A 108 0.75 -9.19 18.37
CA SER A 108 -0.38 -8.46 17.83
C SER A 108 -0.09 -6.98 17.60
N TRP A 109 -0.62 -6.44 16.50
CA TRP A 109 -1.55 -5.32 16.60
C TRP A 109 -2.39 -5.16 15.33
N ILE A 110 -3.72 -5.09 15.55
CA ILE A 110 -4.80 -4.66 14.62
C ILE A 110 -5.39 -5.78 13.72
N PHE A 111 -6.38 -6.48 14.33
CA PHE A 111 -7.56 -7.27 13.83
C PHE A 111 -7.32 -8.32 12.71
N THR A 112 -7.63 -9.62 12.83
CA THR A 112 -8.81 -10.36 13.36
C THR A 112 -8.44 -11.55 14.27
N SER A 113 -9.40 -12.09 15.05
CA SER A 113 -9.17 -12.93 16.25
C SER A 113 -8.54 -14.32 16.04
N ASN A 114 -8.33 -14.75 14.80
CA ASN A 114 -7.81 -16.09 14.45
C ASN A 114 -6.57 -16.04 13.53
N ASP A 115 -6.02 -14.86 13.28
CA ASP A 115 -4.99 -14.66 12.25
C ASP A 115 -3.62 -14.51 12.90
N GLU A 116 -2.66 -15.37 12.53
CA GLU A 116 -1.28 -15.31 13.01
C GLU A 116 -0.52 -14.28 12.17
N CYS A 117 -0.48 -13.04 12.65
CA CYS A 117 0.30 -11.97 12.05
C CYS A 117 1.73 -11.89 12.60
N THR A 118 2.69 -11.62 11.71
CA THR A 118 4.07 -11.38 12.12
C THR A 118 4.17 -10.11 12.97
N PRO A 119 4.99 -10.13 14.04
CA PRO A 119 5.34 -8.91 14.77
C PRO A 119 5.91 -7.86 13.82
N ILE A 120 5.62 -6.57 14.06
CA ILE A 120 6.34 -5.49 13.34
C ILE A 120 7.85 -5.52 13.64
N SER A 121 8.26 -6.02 14.82
CA SER A 121 9.68 -6.21 15.12
C SER A 121 10.34 -7.29 14.25
N ASP A 122 9.57 -8.23 13.72
CA ASP A 122 10.09 -9.36 12.93
C ASP A 122 10.06 -9.04 11.43
N GLN A 123 11.00 -8.18 11.03
CA GLN A 123 11.22 -7.85 9.62
C GLN A 123 11.89 -8.98 8.83
N ALA A 124 12.43 -10.01 9.51
CA ALA A 124 13.01 -11.17 8.86
C ALA A 124 11.91 -12.08 8.28
N ALA A 125 10.84 -12.35 9.04
CA ALA A 125 9.69 -13.10 8.55
C ALA A 125 9.01 -12.42 7.36
N VAL A 126 8.85 -11.09 7.41
CA VAL A 126 8.26 -10.31 6.30
C VAL A 126 9.15 -10.35 5.05
N LYS A 127 10.47 -10.22 5.23
CA LYS A 127 11.42 -10.37 4.13
C LYS A 127 11.34 -11.77 3.52
N ASN A 128 11.34 -12.82 4.34
CA ASN A 128 11.28 -14.19 3.88
C ASN A 128 10.01 -14.44 3.06
N TYR A 129 8.86 -13.95 3.51
CA TYR A 129 7.61 -14.02 2.77
C TYR A 129 7.71 -13.38 1.38
N TYR A 130 8.06 -12.08 1.30
CA TYR A 130 8.14 -11.38 0.02
C TYR A 130 9.27 -11.86 -0.89
N SER A 131 10.28 -12.54 -0.35
CA SER A 131 11.37 -13.14 -1.13
C SER A 131 11.04 -14.55 -1.63
N ALA A 132 10.05 -15.21 -1.02
CA ALA A 132 9.58 -16.53 -1.41
C ALA A 132 8.44 -16.49 -2.44
N LEU A 133 7.87 -15.30 -2.71
CA LEU A 133 6.82 -15.15 -3.71
C LEU A 133 7.35 -15.39 -5.14
N PRO A 134 6.52 -15.97 -6.04
CA PRO A 134 6.92 -16.36 -7.39
C PRO A 134 7.26 -15.14 -8.27
N VAL A 135 8.44 -15.13 -8.87
CA VAL A 135 8.95 -13.95 -9.60
C VAL A 135 8.68 -14.05 -11.09
N GLY A 136 7.91 -13.12 -11.65
CA GLY A 136 7.56 -13.13 -13.07
C GLY A 136 8.63 -12.68 -14.07
N ALA A 137 9.87 -12.43 -13.62
CA ALA A 137 10.97 -12.02 -14.50
C ALA A 137 12.29 -12.66 -14.04
N THR A 138 13.12 -13.07 -15.01
CA THR A 138 14.42 -13.74 -14.81
C THR A 138 15.49 -12.87 -14.13
N ASP A 139 15.23 -11.57 -13.97
CA ASP A 139 16.12 -10.53 -13.47
C ASP A 139 15.68 -9.90 -12.13
N ALA A 140 14.46 -10.19 -11.63
CA ALA A 140 14.02 -9.83 -10.29
C ALA A 140 14.30 -11.00 -9.32
N LYS A 141 15.25 -10.82 -8.39
CA LYS A 141 15.64 -11.88 -7.44
C LYS A 141 14.67 -12.04 -6.26
N ASP A 142 13.93 -10.98 -5.88
CA ASP A 142 12.93 -10.99 -4.82
C ASP A 142 11.98 -9.76 -4.91
N TYR A 143 10.78 -9.82 -4.32
CA TYR A 143 9.88 -8.65 -4.18
C TYR A 143 10.16 -7.82 -2.92
N TRP A 144 11.15 -8.19 -2.13
CA TRP A 144 11.53 -7.46 -0.94
C TRP A 144 11.95 -6.01 -1.26
N LEU A 145 12.70 -5.81 -2.34
CA LEU A 145 13.11 -4.48 -2.77
C LEU A 145 11.90 -3.60 -3.18
N PHE A 146 10.88 -4.19 -3.79
CA PHE A 146 9.65 -3.48 -4.15
C PHE A 146 8.93 -3.01 -2.89
N ILE A 147 8.75 -3.88 -1.90
CA ILE A 147 8.11 -3.54 -0.62
C ILE A 147 8.90 -2.49 0.15
N GLN A 148 10.23 -2.61 0.22
CA GLN A 148 11.07 -1.59 0.85
C GLN A 148 10.97 -0.23 0.16
N SER A 149 10.94 -0.22 -1.17
CA SER A 149 10.75 1.00 -1.95
C SER A 149 9.37 1.61 -1.68
N THR A 150 8.31 0.81 -1.66
CA THR A 150 6.95 1.28 -1.34
C THR A 150 6.87 1.84 0.07
N ARG A 151 7.47 1.19 1.08
CA ARG A 151 7.57 1.71 2.45
C ARG A 151 8.21 3.10 2.48
N GLY A 152 9.37 3.24 1.85
CA GLY A 152 10.11 4.50 1.80
C GLY A 152 9.31 5.59 1.11
N LEU A 153 8.68 5.29 -0.02
CA LEU A 153 7.91 6.26 -0.80
C LEU A 153 6.61 6.70 -0.09
N VAL A 154 5.90 5.78 0.56
CA VAL A 154 4.70 6.10 1.38
C VAL A 154 5.09 6.92 2.62
N ALA A 155 6.21 6.59 3.27
CA ALA A 155 6.74 7.37 4.38
C ALA A 155 7.17 8.78 3.93
N CYS A 156 7.85 8.89 2.79
CA CYS A 156 8.20 10.18 2.18
C CYS A 156 6.96 10.99 1.83
N PHE A 157 5.92 10.37 1.26
CA PHE A 157 4.64 11.04 1.01
C PHE A 157 4.08 11.68 2.28
N CYS A 158 4.04 10.94 3.39
CA CYS A 158 3.52 11.46 4.67
C CYS A 158 4.43 12.56 5.26
N GLY A 159 5.75 12.33 5.26
CA GLY A 159 6.73 13.26 5.83
C GLY A 159 6.82 14.58 5.06
N ILE A 160 6.79 14.52 3.71
CA ILE A 160 6.78 15.71 2.86
C ILE A 160 5.44 16.44 2.99
N GLY A 161 4.32 15.72 3.12
CA GLY A 161 3.02 16.34 3.45
C GLY A 161 3.08 17.15 4.74
N PHE A 162 3.68 16.60 5.81
CA PHE A 162 3.87 17.33 7.05
C PHE A 162 4.79 18.55 6.88
N ALA A 163 5.89 18.42 6.13
CA ALA A 163 6.75 19.56 5.80
C ALA A 163 6.02 20.65 5.00
N THR A 164 5.08 20.25 4.13
CA THR A 164 4.25 21.18 3.35
C THR A 164 3.33 22.00 4.24
N ILE A 165 2.73 21.39 5.28
CA ILE A 165 1.95 22.11 6.30
C ILE A 165 2.81 23.17 7.00
N LEU A 166 4.03 22.81 7.42
CA LEU A 166 4.94 23.75 8.07
C LEU A 166 5.33 24.91 7.14
N ALA A 167 5.58 24.61 5.86
CA ALA A 167 5.89 25.62 4.86
C ALA A 167 4.72 26.59 4.65
N LEU A 168 3.48 26.08 4.55
CA LEU A 168 2.26 26.89 4.45
C LEU A 168 2.02 27.74 5.71
N ALA A 169 2.21 27.17 6.91
CA ALA A 169 2.08 27.89 8.17
C ALA A 169 3.14 29.01 8.31
N SER A 170 4.30 28.85 7.67
CA SER A 170 5.35 29.87 7.66
C SER A 170 5.10 31.03 6.70
N HIS A 171 4.04 30.95 5.88
CA HIS A 171 3.69 31.97 4.89
C HIS A 171 3.34 33.30 5.58
N ARG A 172 4.00 34.39 5.15
CA ARG A 172 3.72 35.75 5.60
C ARG A 172 3.59 36.69 4.40
N PRO A 173 2.71 37.70 4.46
CA PRO A 173 2.64 38.74 3.43
C PRO A 173 4.03 39.36 3.20
N GLY A 174 4.52 39.31 1.96
CA GLY A 174 5.84 39.83 1.56
C GLY A 174 7.00 38.82 1.54
N ARG A 175 6.75 37.51 1.74
CA ARG A 175 7.76 36.43 1.63
C ARG A 175 7.38 35.38 0.58
N PRO A 176 7.60 35.64 -0.73
CA PRO A 176 7.21 34.73 -1.81
C PRO A 176 7.93 33.37 -1.77
N GLY A 177 9.10 33.29 -1.11
CA GLY A 177 9.87 32.04 -1.00
C GLY A 177 9.14 30.92 -0.24
N ALA A 178 8.27 31.26 0.72
CA ALA A 178 7.50 30.26 1.47
C ALA A 178 6.43 29.60 0.59
N ALA A 179 5.75 30.38 -0.26
CA ALA A 179 4.79 29.87 -1.23
C ALA A 179 5.48 28.92 -2.23
N GLY A 180 6.58 29.37 -2.86
CA GLY A 180 7.35 28.54 -3.79
C GLY A 180 7.86 27.23 -3.18
N CYS A 181 8.37 27.29 -1.95
CA CYS A 181 8.79 26.11 -1.19
C CYS A 181 7.62 25.12 -0.99
N SER A 182 6.44 25.63 -0.62
CA SER A 182 5.28 24.79 -0.40
C SER A 182 4.75 24.12 -1.68
N HIS A 183 4.82 24.78 -2.86
CA HIS A 183 4.52 24.12 -4.14
C HIS A 183 5.53 23.02 -4.49
N PHE A 184 6.82 23.26 -4.22
CA PHE A 184 7.86 22.26 -4.47
C PHE A 184 7.73 21.05 -3.56
N LEU A 185 7.46 21.24 -2.27
CA LEU A 185 7.20 20.14 -1.35
C LEU A 185 5.94 19.37 -1.76
N LYS A 186 4.88 20.09 -2.16
CA LYS A 186 3.65 19.46 -2.63
C LYS A 186 3.87 18.62 -3.90
N SER A 187 4.66 19.11 -4.85
CA SER A 187 4.98 18.34 -6.05
C SER A 187 5.79 17.09 -5.72
N LEU A 188 6.79 17.19 -4.84
CA LEU A 188 7.56 16.04 -4.36
C LEU A 188 6.71 15.00 -3.63
N GLN A 189 5.76 15.43 -2.80
CA GLN A 189 4.81 14.54 -2.14
C GLN A 189 4.00 13.77 -3.19
N VAL A 190 3.39 14.48 -4.16
CA VAL A 190 2.60 13.86 -5.23
C VAL A 190 3.44 12.88 -6.03
N SER A 191 4.67 13.25 -6.41
CA SER A 191 5.60 12.37 -7.11
C SER A 191 5.92 11.11 -6.30
N ALA A 192 6.23 11.24 -5.01
CA ALA A 192 6.48 10.09 -4.13
C ALA A 192 5.26 9.15 -4.07
N GLY A 193 4.04 9.71 -4.01
CA GLY A 193 2.80 8.97 -4.03
C GLY A 193 2.57 8.18 -5.33
N ILE A 194 2.75 8.84 -6.48
CA ILE A 194 2.62 8.20 -7.80
C ILE A 194 3.67 7.11 -7.99
N CYS A 195 4.91 7.36 -7.56
CA CYS A 195 5.98 6.36 -7.60
C CYS A 195 5.66 5.14 -6.72
N ALA A 196 5.16 5.34 -5.51
CA ALA A 196 4.74 4.24 -4.63
C ALA A 196 3.66 3.38 -5.27
N ILE A 197 2.68 4.03 -5.92
CA ILE A 197 1.62 3.35 -6.67
C ILE A 197 2.21 2.52 -7.81
N GLY A 198 3.09 3.11 -8.63
CA GLY A 198 3.72 2.43 -9.76
C GLY A 198 4.58 1.23 -9.35
N VAL A 199 5.40 1.37 -8.30
CA VAL A 199 6.23 0.28 -7.78
C VAL A 199 5.35 -0.88 -7.30
N PHE A 200 4.29 -0.60 -6.56
CA PHE A 200 3.42 -1.64 -6.02
C PHE A 200 2.57 -2.33 -7.11
N ILE A 201 2.07 -1.58 -8.11
CA ILE A 201 1.43 -2.17 -9.30
C ILE A 201 2.43 -3.09 -10.01
N GLY A 202 3.66 -2.62 -10.25
CA GLY A 202 4.69 -3.41 -10.92
C GLY A 202 4.99 -4.74 -10.21
N MET A 203 5.03 -4.70 -8.87
CA MET A 203 5.17 -5.90 -8.03
C MET A 203 4.02 -6.88 -8.26
N LEU A 204 2.76 -6.43 -8.12
CA LEU A 204 1.59 -7.29 -8.29
C LEU A 204 1.42 -7.80 -9.72
N SER A 205 1.71 -6.97 -10.73
CA SER A 205 1.71 -7.41 -12.13
C SER A 205 2.75 -8.49 -12.36
N GLY A 206 3.95 -8.35 -11.81
CA GLY A 206 4.99 -9.38 -11.87
C GLY A 206 4.56 -10.68 -11.20
N LEU A 207 3.87 -10.61 -10.06
CA LEU A 207 3.30 -11.78 -9.37
C LEU A 207 2.26 -12.49 -10.24
N SER A 208 1.33 -11.72 -10.82
CA SER A 208 0.28 -12.29 -11.68
C SER A 208 0.81 -12.90 -12.99
N SER A 209 1.98 -12.46 -13.46
CA SER A 209 2.60 -12.93 -14.70
C SER A 209 3.66 -14.02 -14.49
N SER A 210 3.86 -14.50 -13.25
CA SER A 210 4.90 -15.49 -12.96
C SER A 210 4.62 -16.85 -13.59
N GLN A 211 5.60 -17.40 -14.33
CA GLN A 211 5.53 -18.75 -14.90
C GLN A 211 6.03 -19.85 -13.96
N ASP A 212 6.48 -19.49 -12.75
CA ASP A 212 6.96 -20.45 -11.74
C ASP A 212 5.86 -21.44 -11.29
N PHE A 213 4.61 -21.11 -11.58
CA PHE A 213 3.46 -22.01 -11.45
C PHE A 213 2.94 -22.36 -12.85
N VAL A 214 2.73 -23.66 -13.12
CA VAL A 214 2.15 -24.14 -14.38
C VAL A 214 0.63 -23.92 -14.36
N TRP A 215 0.19 -22.66 -14.53
CA TRP A 215 -1.22 -22.23 -14.49
C TRP A 215 -2.17 -23.06 -15.35
N ASN A 216 -1.66 -23.54 -16.49
CA ASN A 216 -2.38 -24.38 -17.44
C ASN A 216 -2.76 -25.76 -16.87
N GLU A 217 -2.14 -26.20 -15.77
CA GLU A 217 -2.44 -27.46 -15.07
C GLU A 217 -3.47 -27.28 -13.93
N PHE A 218 -3.79 -26.03 -13.55
CA PHE A 218 -4.63 -25.69 -12.40
C PHE A 218 -6.08 -25.30 -12.75
N GLY A 219 -6.49 -25.41 -14.01
CA GLY A 219 -7.85 -25.12 -14.45
C GLY A 219 -8.17 -23.63 -14.60
N ALA A 220 -9.16 -23.32 -15.44
CA ALA A 220 -9.45 -21.95 -15.89
C ALA A 220 -9.94 -20.99 -14.78
N SER A 221 -10.50 -21.50 -13.68
CA SER A 221 -10.97 -20.68 -12.54
C SER A 221 -9.81 -20.10 -11.72
N LEU A 222 -8.81 -20.92 -11.40
CA LEU A 222 -7.59 -20.50 -10.70
C LEU A 222 -6.72 -19.59 -11.58
N GLU A 223 -6.60 -19.90 -12.87
CA GLU A 223 -5.89 -19.06 -13.84
C GLU A 223 -6.53 -17.67 -13.98
N SER A 224 -7.87 -17.59 -14.07
CA SER A 224 -8.58 -16.30 -14.14
C SER A 224 -8.55 -15.51 -12.83
N GLY A 225 -8.51 -16.22 -11.69
CA GLY A 225 -8.35 -15.62 -10.36
C GLY A 225 -6.97 -14.99 -10.16
N TRP A 226 -5.92 -15.68 -10.61
CA TRP A 226 -4.51 -15.29 -10.44
C TRP A 226 -4.03 -14.26 -11.46
N SER A 227 -4.38 -14.44 -12.74
CA SER A 227 -4.00 -13.51 -13.82
C SER A 227 -4.65 -12.13 -13.67
N ASN A 228 -5.68 -12.02 -12.84
CA ASN A 228 -6.34 -10.76 -12.53
C ASN A 228 -5.86 -10.20 -11.18
N VAL A 229 -4.90 -9.28 -11.25
CA VAL A 229 -4.39 -8.50 -10.10
C VAL A 229 -5.52 -7.83 -9.30
N ALA A 230 -6.68 -7.57 -9.92
CA ALA A 230 -7.85 -7.04 -9.24
C ALA A 230 -8.28 -7.87 -8.01
N ASN A 231 -8.01 -9.17 -8.02
CA ASN A 231 -8.39 -10.10 -6.95
C ASN A 231 -7.40 -10.12 -5.77
N MET A 232 -6.33 -9.34 -5.83
CA MET A 232 -5.29 -9.28 -4.81
C MET A 232 -5.30 -7.97 -4.01
N TRP A 233 -6.01 -6.93 -4.46
CA TRP A 233 -5.99 -5.63 -3.79
C TRP A 233 -6.65 -5.68 -2.42
N GLY A 234 -5.94 -5.22 -1.41
CA GLY A 234 -6.51 -4.90 -0.12
C GLY A 234 -7.05 -3.47 -0.05
N TRP A 235 -7.86 -3.19 0.97
CA TRP A 235 -8.47 -1.87 1.15
C TRP A 235 -7.45 -0.76 1.43
N SER A 236 -6.31 -1.12 2.03
CA SER A 236 -5.27 -0.15 2.43
C SER A 236 -4.58 0.45 1.23
N TRP A 237 -4.44 -0.33 0.17
CA TRP A 237 -4.00 0.16 -1.13
C TRP A 237 -4.91 1.28 -1.64
N TRP A 238 -6.22 1.06 -1.64
CA TRP A 238 -7.19 2.05 -2.12
C TRP A 238 -7.24 3.30 -1.26
N VAL A 239 -7.04 3.16 0.05
CA VAL A 239 -6.87 4.30 0.96
C VAL A 239 -5.64 5.13 0.57
N PHE A 240 -4.52 4.48 0.23
CA PHE A 240 -3.33 5.20 -0.24
C PHE A 240 -3.54 5.87 -1.60
N VAL A 241 -4.15 5.19 -2.58
CA VAL A 241 -4.52 5.80 -3.87
C VAL A 241 -5.42 7.02 -3.67
N GLY A 242 -6.40 6.90 -2.77
CA GLY A 242 -7.27 8.01 -2.37
C GLY A 242 -6.47 9.16 -1.74
N ALA A 243 -5.50 8.88 -0.88
CA ALA A 243 -4.62 9.88 -0.29
C ALA A 243 -3.80 10.63 -1.35
N VAL A 244 -3.25 9.92 -2.34
CA VAL A 244 -2.49 10.53 -3.44
C VAL A 244 -3.41 11.38 -4.32
N ALA A 245 -4.58 10.88 -4.69
CA ALA A 245 -5.58 11.64 -5.45
C ALA A 245 -6.01 12.92 -4.71
N TRP A 246 -6.23 12.81 -3.39
CA TRP A 246 -6.55 13.95 -2.54
C TRP A 246 -5.42 14.98 -2.48
N ALA A 247 -4.17 14.52 -2.43
CA ALA A 247 -2.99 15.39 -2.49
C ALA A 247 -2.85 16.07 -3.85
N ILE A 248 -3.17 15.41 -4.96
CA ILE A 248 -3.18 16.00 -6.31
C ILE A 248 -4.23 17.12 -6.39
N LEU A 249 -5.45 16.86 -5.92
CA LEU A 249 -6.50 17.88 -5.87
C LEU A 249 -6.06 19.07 -5.02
N GLY A 250 -5.47 18.81 -3.85
CA GLY A 250 -4.91 19.85 -3.00
C GLY A 250 -3.85 20.70 -3.72
N TRP A 251 -2.99 20.09 -4.52
CA TRP A 251 -1.98 20.83 -5.29
C TRP A 251 -2.61 21.74 -6.35
N VAL A 252 -3.64 21.27 -7.08
CA VAL A 252 -4.36 22.08 -8.06
C VAL A 252 -5.03 23.29 -7.39
N VAL A 253 -5.73 23.07 -6.28
CA VAL A 253 -6.36 24.18 -5.53
C VAL A 253 -5.29 25.16 -5.06
N MET A 254 -4.17 24.66 -4.55
CA MET A 254 -3.06 25.48 -4.07
C MET A 254 -2.53 26.42 -5.15
N CYS A 255 -2.32 25.92 -6.37
CA CYS A 255 -1.87 26.72 -7.53
C CYS A 255 -2.87 27.79 -7.98
N ILE A 256 -4.14 27.67 -7.63
CA ILE A 256 -5.17 28.67 -7.96
C ILE A 256 -5.28 29.72 -6.83
N THR A 257 -5.04 29.31 -5.58
CA THR A 257 -5.29 30.15 -4.40
C THR A 257 -4.08 30.90 -3.85
N PHE A 258 -2.86 30.41 -4.10
CA PHE A 258 -1.60 30.96 -3.59
C PHE A 258 -0.58 31.17 -4.71
#